data_AF-A0A975P6Q5-F1
#
_entry.id   AF-A0A975P6Q5-F1
#
_cell.length_a   1.000
_cell.length_b   1.000
_cell.length_c   1.000
_cell.angle_alpha   90.00
_cell.angle_beta   90.00
_cell.angle_gamma   90.00
#
_symmetry.space_group_name_H-M   'P 1'
#
loop_
_entity.id
_entity.type
_entity.pdbx_description
1 polymer ?
#
loop_
_entity_poly.entity_id
_entity_poly.type
_entity_poly.pdbx_seq_one_letter_code
_entity_poly.pdbx_strand_id
1 'polypeptide(L)'
;MAILELDMVSKGYGDTPVLKNLSLAVEEGEFLAILGFSGTGKTTLMNLMAGLVLPDRGELRFRGKPVTGPGPERGLVFQSYALMPWLTVAGNIGLAVDAVHGHKPKAERAALVTRYIQMVGLAHAADRRPAELSGGMRQRVAVARALAMQPDVLLMDEPLSALDALTRANVAAEIEAIWAADKRTVVLITNDVDEALVLADRILCLNPDGSLGAAFPVDLPRPRNRSVMTEDAHFKVLRAEVTAYLMDVGIAAKLPETRSLPNVTPRHAMPKAYAQAAKSFTDDRYLHYSQLHKIYATPKGPLTVVEDFSLTLKKGEFVSLIGHSGCGKSTVLTMTAGLNSISKGAIKLDGVHVEGADPERAVVFQSPNLFPWLTAKENVAIGVDKVYPKASQAERQEVVEYYLERVGLADAMDRSAADMSNGMRQRVGIARAFALSPKLLLLDEPFGMLDSLTRWELQEVLMEVWSRTKVTAVCVTHDVDEAILLADRVVMMTNGPRATIGKITEVNLPRPRSRKDLQNHADYYHYRAEVLEFLAEYEHGAKKKDAA
;
A
#
# COMPACT_ATOMS: atom_id res chain seq x y z
N MET A 1 13.75 -31.94 -7.98
CA MET A 1 13.15 -32.19 -9.30
C MET A 1 12.07 -31.15 -9.47
N ALA A 2 12.05 -30.47 -10.62
CA ALA A 2 11.08 -29.41 -10.85
C ALA A 2 9.66 -30.00 -10.96
N ILE A 3 8.75 -29.47 -10.17
CA ILE A 3 7.33 -29.85 -10.18
C ILE A 3 6.56 -29.05 -11.23
N LEU A 4 7.00 -27.81 -11.51
CA LEU A 4 6.44 -26.91 -12.49
C LEU A 4 7.58 -26.29 -13.31
N GLU A 5 7.48 -26.37 -14.63
CA GLU A 5 8.50 -25.89 -15.57
C GLU A 5 7.86 -25.05 -16.67
N LEU A 6 8.40 -23.86 -16.89
CA LEU A 6 8.14 -22.99 -18.04
C LEU A 6 9.40 -23.01 -18.89
N ASP A 7 9.27 -23.35 -20.17
CA ASP A 7 10.37 -23.36 -21.13
C ASP A 7 10.09 -22.37 -22.26
N MET A 8 10.87 -21.29 -22.30
CA MET A 8 10.82 -20.23 -23.32
C MET A 8 9.41 -19.67 -23.57
N VAL A 9 8.62 -19.57 -22.50
CA VAL A 9 7.21 -19.17 -22.56
C VAL A 9 7.06 -17.70 -22.94
N SER A 10 6.21 -17.43 -23.93
CA SER A 10 5.81 -16.07 -24.30
C SER A 10 4.30 -15.94 -24.33
N LYS A 11 3.80 -14.77 -23.90
CA LYS A 11 2.37 -14.45 -23.91
C LYS A 11 2.12 -12.98 -24.23
N GLY A 12 1.17 -12.70 -25.11
CA GLY A 12 0.63 -11.38 -25.39
C GLY A 12 -0.90 -11.35 -25.37
N TYR A 13 -1.46 -10.14 -25.32
CA TYR A 13 -2.90 -9.91 -25.53
C TYR A 13 -3.06 -8.90 -26.66
N GLY A 14 -3.64 -9.35 -27.78
CA GLY A 14 -3.63 -8.59 -29.03
C GLY A 14 -2.19 -8.36 -29.50
N ASP A 15 -1.86 -7.12 -29.86
CA ASP A 15 -0.52 -6.73 -30.31
C ASP A 15 0.45 -6.38 -29.17
N THR A 16 0.01 -6.50 -27.91
CA THR A 16 0.84 -6.13 -26.74
C THR A 16 1.51 -7.39 -26.16
N PRO A 17 2.83 -7.56 -26.32
CA PRO A 17 3.57 -8.64 -25.65
C PRO A 17 3.65 -8.35 -24.15
N VAL A 18 3.34 -9.36 -23.31
CA VAL A 18 3.34 -9.24 -21.84
C VAL A 18 4.49 -10.02 -21.23
N LEU A 19 4.69 -11.28 -21.64
CA LEU A 19 5.79 -12.14 -21.21
C LEU A 19 6.63 -12.56 -22.41
N LYS A 20 7.96 -12.57 -22.26
CA LYS A 20 8.89 -12.83 -23.37
C LYS A 20 9.93 -13.87 -22.97
N ASN A 21 9.96 -14.99 -23.69
CA ASN A 21 10.98 -16.06 -23.58
C ASN A 21 11.30 -16.46 -22.13
N LEU A 22 10.26 -16.58 -21.31
CA LEU A 22 10.40 -16.83 -19.88
C LEU A 22 10.68 -18.31 -19.64
N SER A 23 11.80 -18.59 -18.98
CA SER A 23 12.13 -19.95 -18.51
C SER A 23 12.22 -19.95 -16.99
N LEU A 24 11.50 -20.88 -16.35
CA LEU A 24 11.39 -20.98 -14.90
C LEU A 24 11.18 -22.44 -14.49
N ALA A 25 11.98 -22.93 -13.55
CA ALA A 25 11.78 -24.22 -12.92
C ALA A 25 11.51 -24.02 -11.43
N VAL A 26 10.37 -24.53 -10.94
CA VAL A 26 9.99 -24.52 -9.51
C VAL A 26 10.25 -25.90 -8.95
N GLU A 27 11.09 -25.99 -7.91
CA GLU A 27 11.45 -27.25 -7.29
C GLU A 27 10.35 -27.74 -6.33
N GLU A 28 10.17 -29.06 -6.24
CA GLU A 28 9.20 -29.64 -5.31
C GLU A 28 9.55 -29.30 -3.85
N GLY A 29 8.58 -28.76 -3.11
CA GLY A 29 8.73 -28.33 -1.72
C GLY A 29 9.38 -26.95 -1.52
N GLU A 30 9.74 -26.27 -2.61
CA GLU A 30 10.28 -24.92 -2.59
C GLU A 30 9.20 -23.88 -2.31
N PHE A 31 9.56 -22.84 -1.55
CA PHE A 31 8.79 -21.59 -1.50
C PHE A 31 9.43 -20.55 -2.44
N LEU A 32 8.89 -20.38 -3.63
CA LEU A 32 9.35 -19.38 -4.60
C LEU A 32 8.55 -18.08 -4.45
N ALA A 33 9.23 -16.94 -4.32
CA ALA A 33 8.60 -15.63 -4.48
C ALA A 33 8.99 -14.97 -5.81
N ILE A 34 8.01 -14.37 -6.47
CA ILE A 34 8.18 -13.57 -7.68
C ILE A 34 7.77 -12.14 -7.36
N LEU A 35 8.74 -11.24 -7.40
CA LEU A 35 8.58 -9.80 -7.31
C LEU A 35 8.48 -9.19 -8.70
N GLY A 36 7.83 -8.04 -8.86
CA GLY A 36 7.84 -7.33 -10.14
C GLY A 36 6.90 -6.12 -10.13
N PHE A 37 7.01 -5.27 -11.15
CA PHE A 37 6.23 -4.02 -11.21
C PHE A 37 4.76 -4.27 -11.53
N SER A 38 3.90 -3.30 -11.25
CA SER A 38 2.55 -3.35 -11.80
C SER A 38 2.61 -3.31 -13.32
N GLY A 39 1.82 -4.18 -13.97
CA GLY A 39 1.79 -4.28 -15.43
C GLY A 39 2.92 -5.10 -16.06
N THR A 40 3.86 -5.70 -15.32
CA THR A 40 4.90 -6.57 -15.91
C THR A 40 4.42 -7.95 -16.31
N GLY A 41 3.14 -8.27 -16.05
CA GLY A 41 2.58 -9.58 -16.38
C GLY A 41 2.59 -10.60 -15.25
N LYS A 42 2.74 -10.18 -13.98
CA LYS A 42 2.69 -11.08 -12.80
C LYS A 42 1.42 -11.95 -12.78
N THR A 43 0.24 -11.34 -12.86
CA THR A 43 -1.03 -12.08 -12.92
C THR A 43 -1.14 -12.93 -14.19
N THR A 44 -0.56 -12.50 -15.32
CA THR A 44 -0.49 -13.33 -16.54
C THR A 44 0.38 -14.57 -16.31
N LEU A 45 1.53 -14.42 -15.65
CA LEU A 45 2.39 -15.52 -15.26
C LEU A 45 1.68 -16.47 -14.30
N MET A 46 0.93 -15.94 -13.34
CA MET A 46 0.12 -16.76 -12.43
C MET A 46 -0.96 -17.54 -13.15
N ASN A 47 -1.69 -16.90 -14.06
CA ASN A 47 -2.74 -17.54 -14.85
C ASN A 47 -2.18 -18.61 -15.79
N LEU A 48 -0.97 -18.41 -16.34
CA LEU A 48 -0.25 -19.44 -17.07
C LEU A 48 0.06 -20.63 -16.15
N MET A 49 0.73 -20.40 -15.02
CA MET A 49 1.08 -21.46 -14.07
C MET A 49 -0.14 -22.24 -13.59
N ALA A 50 -1.28 -21.58 -13.36
CA ALA A 50 -2.54 -22.21 -12.99
C ALA A 50 -3.19 -23.00 -14.15
N GLY A 51 -2.83 -22.73 -15.40
CA GLY A 51 -3.44 -23.30 -16.61
C GLY A 51 -4.74 -22.61 -17.02
N LEU A 52 -5.04 -21.42 -16.47
CA LEU A 52 -6.20 -20.61 -16.85
C LEU A 52 -6.03 -19.93 -18.21
N VAL A 53 -4.77 -19.65 -18.56
CA VAL A 53 -4.36 -19.14 -19.86
C VAL A 53 -3.25 -20.06 -20.37
N LEU A 54 -3.21 -20.28 -21.69
CA LEU A 54 -2.14 -21.04 -22.33
C LEU A 54 -1.12 -20.10 -22.98
N PRO A 55 0.16 -20.49 -23.02
CA PRO A 55 1.21 -19.69 -23.66
C PRO A 55 0.98 -19.59 -25.18
N ASP A 56 1.44 -18.50 -25.80
CA ASP A 56 1.40 -18.36 -27.26
C ASP A 56 2.59 -19.07 -27.93
N ARG A 57 3.71 -19.14 -27.20
CA ARG A 57 4.94 -19.87 -27.56
C ARG A 57 5.59 -20.47 -26.32
N GLY A 58 6.41 -21.49 -26.50
CA GLY A 58 7.04 -22.24 -25.41
C GLY A 58 6.09 -23.28 -24.82
N GLU A 59 6.53 -23.93 -23.74
CA GLU A 59 5.80 -25.02 -23.12
C GLU A 59 5.72 -24.84 -21.60
N LEU A 60 4.56 -25.16 -21.03
CA LEU A 60 4.35 -25.25 -19.60
C LEU A 60 4.12 -26.71 -19.22
N ARG A 61 4.94 -27.23 -18.30
CA ARG A 61 4.87 -28.62 -17.84
C ARG A 61 4.64 -28.68 -16.33
N PHE A 62 3.83 -29.63 -15.90
CA PHE A 62 3.62 -30.00 -14.50
C PHE A 62 4.00 -31.48 -14.33
N ARG A 63 4.99 -31.76 -13.48
CA ARG A 63 5.61 -33.10 -13.32
C ARG A 63 5.95 -33.75 -14.68
N GLY A 64 6.60 -32.96 -15.54
CA GLY A 64 7.02 -33.35 -16.90
C GLY A 64 5.90 -33.46 -17.94
N LYS A 65 4.62 -33.33 -17.56
CA LYS A 65 3.47 -33.42 -18.48
C LYS A 65 3.00 -32.04 -18.91
N PRO A 66 2.61 -31.83 -20.19
CA PRO A 66 2.09 -30.55 -20.65
C PRO A 66 0.83 -30.13 -19.88
N VAL A 67 0.78 -28.85 -19.48
CA VAL A 67 -0.41 -28.25 -18.87
C VAL A 67 -1.34 -27.75 -19.98
N THR A 68 -2.51 -28.35 -20.08
CA THR A 68 -3.53 -28.01 -21.10
C THR A 68 -4.71 -27.21 -20.54
N GLY A 69 -4.79 -27.05 -19.22
CA GLY A 69 -5.87 -26.34 -18.54
C GLY A 69 -5.68 -26.30 -17.01
N PRO A 70 -6.66 -25.77 -16.28
CA PRO A 70 -6.63 -25.77 -14.82
C PRO A 70 -6.85 -27.18 -14.25
N GLY A 71 -6.23 -27.47 -13.10
CA GLY A 71 -6.30 -28.78 -12.44
C GLY A 71 -6.26 -28.65 -10.92
N PRO A 72 -6.89 -29.58 -10.17
CA PRO A 72 -6.97 -29.51 -8.71
C PRO A 72 -5.61 -29.58 -8.00
N GLU A 73 -4.59 -30.12 -8.67
CA GLU A 73 -3.21 -30.18 -8.21
C GLU A 73 -2.53 -28.80 -8.12
N ARG A 74 -3.12 -27.76 -8.73
CA ARG A 74 -2.65 -26.36 -8.70
C ARG A 74 -3.70 -25.47 -8.06
N GLY A 75 -3.60 -25.26 -6.75
CA GLY A 75 -4.52 -24.41 -6.00
C GLY A 75 -4.18 -22.94 -6.17
N LEU A 76 -5.15 -22.07 -6.48
CA LEU A 76 -4.94 -20.64 -6.70
C LEU A 76 -5.64 -19.78 -5.66
N VAL A 77 -4.88 -18.86 -5.05
CA VAL A 77 -5.36 -17.79 -4.18
C VAL A 77 -5.26 -16.48 -4.96
N PHE A 78 -6.40 -15.88 -5.28
CA PHE A 78 -6.50 -14.64 -6.05
C PHE A 78 -6.27 -13.40 -5.17
N GLN A 79 -5.80 -12.31 -5.81
CA GLN A 79 -5.66 -10.98 -5.20
C GLN A 79 -6.99 -10.43 -4.67
N SER A 80 -8.05 -10.47 -5.50
CA SER A 80 -9.40 -10.30 -4.99
C SER A 80 -9.78 -11.62 -4.32
N TYR A 81 -10.18 -11.61 -3.04
CA TYR A 81 -10.46 -12.83 -2.25
C TYR A 81 -11.34 -13.87 -2.98
N ALA A 82 -12.13 -13.42 -3.97
CA ALA A 82 -12.96 -14.23 -4.86
C ALA A 82 -13.89 -15.17 -4.09
N LEU A 83 -14.29 -14.75 -2.88
CA LEU A 83 -15.23 -15.49 -2.05
C LEU A 83 -16.64 -15.31 -2.61
N MET A 84 -17.42 -16.38 -2.59
CA MET A 84 -18.83 -16.31 -2.96
C MET A 84 -19.58 -15.54 -1.88
N PRO A 85 -20.15 -14.36 -2.17
CA PRO A 85 -20.68 -13.45 -1.14
C PRO A 85 -21.92 -13.99 -0.44
N TRP A 86 -22.63 -14.93 -1.06
CA TRP A 86 -23.82 -15.59 -0.49
C TRP A 86 -23.50 -16.85 0.34
N LEU A 87 -22.27 -17.39 0.26
CA LEU A 87 -21.85 -18.55 1.03
C LEU A 87 -21.20 -18.14 2.36
N THR A 88 -21.35 -18.98 3.39
CA THR A 88 -20.62 -18.82 4.65
C THR A 88 -19.13 -19.15 4.48
N VAL A 89 -18.32 -18.97 5.53
CA VAL A 89 -16.93 -19.47 5.56
C VAL A 89 -16.90 -20.97 5.25
N ALA A 90 -17.72 -21.76 5.95
CA ALA A 90 -17.84 -23.20 5.69
C ALA A 90 -18.34 -23.51 4.28
N GLY A 91 -19.28 -22.73 3.76
CA GLY A 91 -19.77 -22.89 2.39
C GLY A 91 -18.70 -22.61 1.32
N ASN A 92 -17.87 -21.57 1.52
CA ASN A 92 -16.80 -21.23 0.58
C ASN A 92 -15.72 -22.31 0.51
N ILE A 93 -15.33 -22.87 1.66
CA ILE A 93 -14.35 -23.96 1.74
C ILE A 93 -14.98 -25.27 1.25
N GLY A 94 -16.24 -25.51 1.62
CA GLY A 94 -17.03 -26.65 1.17
C GLY A 94 -17.13 -26.73 -0.34
N LEU A 95 -17.30 -25.61 -1.05
CA LEU A 95 -17.33 -25.58 -2.51
C LEU A 95 -16.09 -26.24 -3.15
N ALA A 96 -14.90 -25.95 -2.62
CA ALA A 96 -13.65 -26.53 -3.11
C ALA A 96 -13.51 -28.01 -2.73
N VAL A 97 -13.89 -28.37 -1.49
CA VAL A 97 -13.91 -29.77 -1.04
C VAL A 97 -14.86 -30.59 -1.90
N ASP A 98 -16.03 -30.05 -2.22
CA ASP A 98 -17.08 -30.74 -2.96
C ASP A 98 -16.70 -30.98 -4.42
N ALA A 99 -15.97 -30.04 -5.02
CA ALA A 99 -15.49 -30.13 -6.39
C ALA A 99 -14.38 -31.20 -6.57
N VAL A 100 -13.46 -31.32 -5.60
CA VAL A 100 -12.30 -32.23 -5.70
C VAL A 100 -12.56 -33.56 -5.02
N HIS A 101 -13.21 -33.55 -3.87
CA HIS A 101 -13.44 -34.71 -3.01
C HIS A 101 -14.89 -35.20 -3.09
N GLY A 102 -15.60 -34.92 -4.19
CA GLY A 102 -17.00 -35.30 -4.39
C GLY A 102 -17.27 -36.81 -4.27
N HIS A 103 -16.25 -37.64 -4.51
CA HIS A 103 -16.27 -39.10 -4.34
C HIS A 103 -16.30 -39.56 -2.87
N LYS A 104 -15.93 -38.69 -1.92
CA LYS A 104 -15.95 -39.01 -0.49
C LYS A 104 -17.35 -38.87 0.11
N PRO A 105 -17.69 -39.65 1.16
CA PRO A 105 -18.92 -39.47 1.92
C PRO A 105 -19.09 -38.04 2.44
N LYS A 106 -20.35 -37.59 2.54
CA LYS A 106 -20.67 -36.24 3.04
C LYS A 106 -20.07 -35.94 4.42
N ALA A 107 -20.01 -36.95 5.30
CA ALA A 107 -19.40 -36.81 6.63
C ALA A 107 -17.89 -36.54 6.56
N GLU A 108 -17.16 -37.22 5.67
CA GLU A 108 -15.73 -36.97 5.46
C GLU A 108 -15.47 -35.59 4.86
N ARG A 109 -16.29 -35.16 3.90
CA ARG A 109 -16.22 -33.81 3.32
C ARG A 109 -16.45 -32.73 4.38
N ALA A 110 -17.45 -32.91 5.24
CA ALA A 110 -17.70 -31.99 6.36
C ALA A 110 -16.54 -31.95 7.36
N ALA A 111 -15.91 -33.10 7.63
CA ALA A 111 -14.71 -33.17 8.47
C ALA A 111 -13.51 -32.44 7.85
N LEU A 112 -13.30 -32.57 6.53
CA LEU A 112 -12.27 -31.82 5.80
C LEU A 112 -12.50 -30.30 5.90
N VAL A 113 -13.73 -29.84 5.65
CA VAL A 113 -14.08 -28.42 5.78
C VAL A 113 -13.77 -27.92 7.20
N THR A 114 -14.18 -28.66 8.21
CA THR A 114 -13.95 -28.31 9.62
C THR A 114 -12.46 -28.24 9.95
N ARG A 115 -11.66 -29.20 9.48
CA ARG A 115 -10.20 -29.23 9.66
C ARG A 115 -9.55 -27.96 9.09
N TYR A 116 -9.88 -27.58 7.87
CA TYR A 116 -9.27 -26.40 7.24
C TYR A 116 -9.74 -25.08 7.85
N ILE A 117 -10.98 -25.00 8.34
CA ILE A 117 -11.46 -23.85 9.12
C ILE A 117 -10.66 -23.70 10.42
N GLN A 118 -10.42 -24.81 11.13
CA GLN A 118 -9.65 -24.82 12.37
C GLN A 118 -8.19 -24.45 12.13
N MET A 119 -7.59 -24.97 11.05
CA MET A 119 -6.21 -24.69 10.67
C MET A 119 -5.94 -23.19 10.47
N VAL A 120 -6.90 -22.45 9.94
CA VAL A 120 -6.80 -20.99 9.78
C VAL A 120 -7.44 -20.19 10.93
N GLY A 121 -7.75 -20.84 12.06
CA GLY A 121 -8.26 -20.17 13.26
C GLY A 121 -9.67 -19.57 13.14
N LEU A 122 -10.47 -19.97 12.14
CA LEU A 122 -11.79 -19.38 11.85
C LEU A 122 -12.98 -20.18 12.40
N ALA A 123 -12.76 -21.11 13.32
CA ALA A 123 -13.83 -21.94 13.90
C ALA A 123 -14.98 -21.12 14.49
N HIS A 124 -14.68 -20.00 15.15
CA HIS A 124 -15.66 -19.08 15.74
C HIS A 124 -16.48 -18.27 14.72
N ALA A 125 -16.10 -18.32 13.43
CA ALA A 125 -16.69 -17.54 12.34
C ALA A 125 -17.17 -18.42 11.17
N ALA A 126 -17.26 -19.73 11.37
CA ALA A 126 -17.59 -20.71 10.32
C ALA A 126 -18.91 -20.41 9.58
N ASP A 127 -19.89 -19.86 10.29
CA ASP A 127 -21.22 -19.55 9.75
C ASP A 127 -21.39 -18.12 9.24
N ARG A 128 -20.36 -17.28 9.36
CA ARG A 128 -20.39 -15.89 8.87
C ARG A 128 -20.19 -15.81 7.36
N ARG A 129 -20.75 -14.78 6.74
CA ARG A 129 -20.58 -14.47 5.31
C ARG A 129 -19.46 -13.45 5.08
N PRO A 130 -18.86 -13.36 3.86
CA PRO A 130 -17.73 -12.48 3.58
C PRO A 130 -17.90 -11.00 3.97
N ALA A 131 -19.12 -10.47 3.91
CA ALA A 131 -19.44 -9.09 4.30
C ALA A 131 -19.29 -8.83 5.81
N GLU A 132 -19.34 -9.88 6.64
CA GLU A 132 -19.25 -9.81 8.10
C GLU A 132 -17.82 -10.08 8.61
N LEU A 133 -16.89 -10.33 7.70
CA LEU A 133 -15.49 -10.68 8.01
C LEU A 133 -14.58 -9.46 7.88
N SER A 134 -13.48 -9.43 8.64
CA SER A 134 -12.39 -8.50 8.37
C SER A 134 -11.63 -8.88 7.09
N GLY A 135 -10.77 -7.99 6.56
CA GLY A 135 -9.91 -8.30 5.41
C GLY A 135 -9.04 -9.53 5.65
N GLY A 136 -8.34 -9.58 6.80
CA GLY A 136 -7.52 -10.73 7.19
C GLY A 136 -8.35 -12.02 7.34
N MET A 137 -9.58 -11.94 7.89
CA MET A 137 -10.47 -13.10 7.93
C MET A 137 -10.85 -13.57 6.53
N ARG A 138 -11.20 -12.67 5.59
CA ARG A 138 -11.50 -13.05 4.20
C ARG A 138 -10.30 -13.71 3.53
N GLN A 139 -9.09 -13.20 3.77
CA GLN A 139 -7.86 -13.79 3.23
C GLN A 139 -7.67 -15.23 3.73
N ARG A 140 -7.86 -15.45 5.03
CA ARG A 140 -7.77 -16.78 5.64
C ARG A 140 -8.78 -17.77 5.06
N VAL A 141 -10.00 -17.32 4.74
CA VAL A 141 -10.97 -18.16 4.03
C VAL A 141 -10.49 -18.52 2.62
N ALA A 142 -9.91 -17.56 1.89
CA ALA A 142 -9.39 -17.80 0.53
C ALA A 142 -8.23 -18.81 0.53
N VAL A 143 -7.29 -18.69 1.48
CA VAL A 143 -6.19 -19.64 1.69
C VAL A 143 -6.72 -21.01 2.09
N ALA A 144 -7.62 -21.09 3.08
CA ALA A 144 -8.23 -22.35 3.51
C ALA A 144 -8.96 -23.07 2.37
N ARG A 145 -9.67 -22.33 1.52
CA ARG A 145 -10.38 -22.89 0.36
C ARG A 145 -9.40 -23.52 -0.64
N ALA A 146 -8.29 -22.84 -0.94
CA ALA A 146 -7.27 -23.39 -1.84
C ALA A 146 -6.58 -24.62 -1.24
N LEU A 147 -6.22 -24.57 0.04
CA LEU A 147 -5.60 -25.70 0.75
C LEU A 147 -6.54 -26.88 0.92
N ALA A 148 -7.84 -26.66 1.04
CA ALA A 148 -8.84 -27.72 1.15
C ALA A 148 -8.93 -28.61 -0.09
N MET A 149 -8.46 -28.14 -1.25
CA MET A 149 -8.28 -28.95 -2.45
C MET A 149 -7.13 -29.97 -2.31
N GLN A 150 -6.23 -29.77 -1.34
CA GLN A 150 -4.99 -30.51 -1.17
C GLN A 150 -4.08 -30.45 -2.41
N PRO A 151 -3.75 -29.24 -2.90
CA PRO A 151 -2.94 -29.09 -4.10
C PRO A 151 -1.49 -29.53 -3.87
N ASP A 152 -0.81 -29.90 -4.96
CA ASP A 152 0.62 -30.16 -4.97
C ASP A 152 1.43 -28.86 -5.06
N VAL A 153 0.87 -27.84 -5.72
CA VAL A 153 1.41 -26.47 -5.80
C VAL A 153 0.35 -25.46 -5.37
N LEU A 154 0.69 -24.60 -4.41
CA LEU A 154 -0.12 -23.45 -4.03
C LEU A 154 0.39 -22.18 -4.71
N LEU A 155 -0.47 -21.58 -5.52
CA LEU A 155 -0.23 -20.35 -6.26
C LEU A 155 -0.92 -19.20 -5.54
N MET A 156 -0.19 -18.16 -5.14
CA MET A 156 -0.76 -17.02 -4.40
C MET A 156 -0.45 -15.70 -5.10
N ASP A 157 -1.48 -15.00 -5.58
CA ASP A 157 -1.35 -13.72 -6.29
C ASP A 157 -1.63 -12.55 -5.36
N GLU A 158 -0.59 -11.87 -4.89
CA GLU A 158 -0.62 -10.73 -3.98
C GLU A 158 -1.55 -10.90 -2.76
N PRO A 159 -1.47 -12.04 -2.03
CA PRO A 159 -2.44 -12.41 -1.00
C PRO A 159 -2.54 -11.43 0.17
N LEU A 160 -1.49 -10.64 0.43
CA LEU A 160 -1.43 -9.75 1.60
C LEU A 160 -1.44 -8.25 1.26
N SER A 161 -1.65 -7.91 -0.03
CA SER A 161 -1.55 -6.53 -0.54
C SER A 161 -2.55 -5.56 0.10
N ALA A 162 -3.76 -6.03 0.41
CA ALA A 162 -4.85 -5.21 0.95
C ALA A 162 -4.90 -5.14 2.49
N LEU A 163 -3.88 -5.67 3.20
CA LEU A 163 -3.84 -5.74 4.65
C LEU A 163 -2.90 -4.66 5.22
N ASP A 164 -3.26 -4.09 6.38
CA ASP A 164 -2.36 -3.21 7.14
C ASP A 164 -1.10 -3.97 7.63
N ALA A 165 -0.06 -3.23 8.03
CA ALA A 165 1.25 -3.80 8.31
C ALA A 165 1.24 -4.95 9.33
N LEU A 166 0.44 -4.82 10.38
CA LEU A 166 0.37 -5.81 11.45
C LEU A 166 -0.48 -7.01 11.05
N THR A 167 -1.68 -6.77 10.50
CA THR A 167 -2.52 -7.85 9.97
C THR A 167 -1.77 -8.65 8.90
N ARG A 168 -0.99 -7.98 8.05
CA ARG A 168 -0.10 -8.61 7.06
C ARG A 168 0.95 -9.48 7.74
N ALA A 169 1.65 -8.97 8.76
CA ALA A 169 2.68 -9.72 9.47
C ALA A 169 2.12 -11.01 10.10
N ASN A 170 0.95 -10.93 10.72
CA ASN A 170 0.31 -12.10 11.34
C ASN A 170 -0.13 -13.13 10.31
N VAL A 171 -0.82 -12.68 9.24
CA VAL A 171 -1.26 -13.61 8.19
C VAL A 171 -0.06 -14.23 7.48
N ALA A 172 1.05 -13.50 7.28
CA ALA A 172 2.29 -14.06 6.76
C ALA A 172 2.87 -15.15 7.69
N ALA A 173 2.95 -14.90 9.00
CA ALA A 173 3.42 -15.88 9.96
C ALA A 173 2.52 -17.13 10.01
N GLU A 174 1.20 -16.96 9.89
CA GLU A 174 0.26 -18.08 9.77
C GLU A 174 0.49 -18.88 8.49
N ILE A 175 0.70 -18.23 7.33
CA ILE A 175 1.05 -18.91 6.08
C ILE A 175 2.36 -19.68 6.21
N GLU A 176 3.38 -19.10 6.85
CA GLU A 176 4.65 -19.78 7.13
C GLU A 176 4.43 -21.01 8.01
N ALA A 177 3.62 -20.91 9.06
CA ALA A 177 3.33 -22.02 9.96
C ALA A 177 2.60 -23.17 9.24
N ILE A 178 1.61 -22.84 8.40
CA ILE A 178 0.88 -23.82 7.58
C ILE A 178 1.83 -24.49 6.58
N TRP A 179 2.67 -23.71 5.91
CA TRP A 179 3.64 -24.24 4.96
C TRP A 179 4.71 -25.11 5.66
N ALA A 180 5.17 -24.71 6.85
CA ALA A 180 6.19 -25.46 7.58
C ALA A 180 5.70 -26.85 8.01
N ALA A 181 4.40 -27.03 8.22
CA ALA A 181 3.81 -28.32 8.59
C ALA A 181 3.77 -29.31 7.42
N ASP A 182 3.43 -28.85 6.21
CA ASP A 182 3.17 -29.73 5.05
C ASP A 182 4.25 -29.66 3.96
N LYS A 183 5.14 -28.66 4.01
CA LYS A 183 6.22 -28.38 3.03
C LYS A 183 5.77 -28.50 1.57
N ARG A 184 4.55 -28.02 1.29
CA ARG A 184 4.00 -27.97 -0.07
C ARG A 184 4.76 -26.97 -0.92
N THR A 185 4.81 -27.20 -2.23
CA THR A 185 5.41 -26.22 -3.14
C THR A 185 4.54 -24.97 -3.19
N VAL A 186 5.15 -23.79 -3.03
CA VAL A 186 4.44 -22.51 -3.04
C VAL A 186 5.08 -21.58 -4.05
N VAL A 187 4.25 -20.95 -4.89
CA VAL A 187 4.66 -19.79 -5.69
C VAL A 187 3.86 -18.59 -5.25
N LEU A 188 4.55 -17.62 -4.65
CA LEU A 188 3.99 -16.37 -4.18
C LEU A 188 4.36 -15.25 -5.15
N ILE A 189 3.37 -14.55 -5.66
CA ILE A 189 3.56 -13.24 -6.27
C ILE A 189 3.31 -12.19 -5.21
N THR A 190 4.28 -11.32 -4.97
CA THR A 190 4.14 -10.18 -4.07
C THR A 190 4.87 -8.96 -4.61
N ASN A 191 4.52 -7.78 -4.10
CA ASN A 191 5.28 -6.56 -4.31
C ASN A 191 6.08 -6.17 -3.06
N ASP A 192 5.92 -6.89 -1.94
CA ASP A 192 6.55 -6.59 -0.66
C ASP A 192 7.85 -7.41 -0.51
N VAL A 193 8.99 -6.72 -0.50
CA VAL A 193 10.32 -7.35 -0.35
C VAL A 193 10.43 -8.07 0.99
N ASP A 194 9.88 -7.51 2.07
CA ASP A 194 9.95 -8.13 3.39
C ASP A 194 9.11 -9.41 3.45
N GLU A 195 7.98 -9.46 2.74
CA GLU A 195 7.18 -10.68 2.59
C GLU A 195 7.97 -11.78 1.87
N ALA A 196 8.62 -11.42 0.74
CA ALA A 196 9.41 -12.36 -0.03
C ALA A 196 10.59 -12.93 0.79
N LEU A 197 11.30 -12.09 1.55
CA LEU A 197 12.43 -12.53 2.39
C LEU A 197 11.99 -13.41 3.56
N VAL A 198 10.82 -13.12 4.14
CA VAL A 198 10.29 -13.92 5.26
C VAL A 198 9.79 -15.28 4.78
N LEU A 199 9.14 -15.36 3.63
CA LEU A 199 8.44 -16.58 3.21
C LEU A 199 9.26 -17.47 2.26
N ALA A 200 10.02 -16.88 1.34
CA ALA A 200 10.58 -17.59 0.20
C ALA A 200 11.96 -18.18 0.48
N ASP A 201 12.26 -19.33 -0.13
CA ASP A 201 13.61 -19.89 -0.23
C ASP A 201 14.39 -19.29 -1.42
N ARG A 202 13.66 -18.81 -2.43
CA ARG A 202 14.23 -18.16 -3.63
C ARG A 202 13.33 -17.00 -4.07
N ILE A 203 13.94 -15.90 -4.48
CA ILE A 203 13.25 -14.73 -5.02
C ILE A 203 13.66 -14.52 -6.48
N LEU A 204 12.69 -14.29 -7.34
CA LEU A 204 12.88 -13.88 -8.73
C LEU A 204 12.21 -12.53 -8.97
N CYS A 205 12.79 -11.71 -9.83
CA CYS A 205 12.21 -10.41 -10.21
C CYS A 205 11.72 -10.46 -11.67
N LEU A 206 10.46 -10.13 -11.91
CA LEU A 206 9.86 -9.99 -13.24
C LEU A 206 10.05 -8.55 -13.72
N ASN A 207 10.88 -8.40 -14.76
CA ASN A 207 11.27 -7.12 -15.33
C ASN A 207 10.13 -6.50 -16.18
N PRO A 208 10.15 -5.17 -16.45
CA PRO A 208 9.12 -4.47 -17.23
C PRO A 208 8.95 -4.97 -18.66
N ASP A 209 9.99 -5.59 -19.21
CA ASP A 209 9.99 -6.14 -20.57
C ASP A 209 9.35 -7.54 -20.67
N GLY A 210 8.95 -8.12 -19.54
CA GLY A 210 8.35 -9.45 -19.43
C GLY A 210 9.35 -10.59 -19.25
N SER A 211 10.63 -10.28 -18.98
CA SER A 211 11.69 -11.25 -18.68
C SER A 211 11.88 -11.47 -17.17
N LEU A 212 12.48 -12.59 -16.77
CA LEU A 212 12.90 -12.83 -15.39
C LEU A 212 14.36 -12.40 -15.19
N GLY A 213 14.60 -11.69 -14.09
CA GLY A 213 15.92 -11.35 -13.59
C GLY A 213 16.64 -12.53 -12.93
N ALA A 214 17.83 -12.26 -12.41
CA ALA A 214 18.60 -13.24 -11.65
C ALA A 214 17.86 -13.67 -10.38
N ALA A 215 18.09 -14.93 -9.97
CA ALA A 215 17.55 -15.46 -8.74
C ALA A 215 18.36 -14.99 -7.52
N PHE A 216 17.66 -14.58 -6.47
CA PHE A 216 18.22 -14.31 -5.16
C PHE A 216 17.91 -15.49 -4.24
N PRO A 217 18.91 -16.30 -3.84
CA PRO A 217 18.71 -17.32 -2.82
C PRO A 217 18.46 -16.65 -1.45
N VAL A 218 17.54 -17.20 -0.68
CA VAL A 218 17.19 -16.71 0.67
C VAL A 218 17.64 -17.74 1.69
N ASP A 219 18.94 -17.75 1.98
CA ASP A 219 19.59 -18.69 2.89
C ASP A 219 19.47 -18.29 4.38
N LEU A 220 18.31 -17.74 4.76
CA LEU A 220 18.03 -17.30 6.12
C LEU A 220 17.41 -18.47 6.93
N PRO A 221 17.86 -18.73 8.17
CA PRO A 221 17.33 -19.83 8.96
C PRO A 221 15.85 -19.61 9.31
N ARG A 222 15.06 -20.69 9.31
CA ARG A 222 13.66 -20.68 9.76
C ARG A 222 13.58 -21.12 11.23
N PRO A 223 12.62 -20.61 12.04
CA PRO A 223 11.51 -19.71 11.68
C PRO A 223 11.92 -18.25 11.49
N ARG A 224 11.30 -17.56 10.54
CA ARG A 224 11.65 -16.19 10.12
C ARG A 224 10.65 -15.17 10.66
N ASN A 225 10.86 -14.68 11.88
CA ASN A 225 9.97 -13.67 12.47
C ASN A 225 10.46 -12.24 12.14
N ARG A 226 9.60 -11.41 11.53
CA ARG A 226 9.91 -10.00 11.17
C ARG A 226 10.51 -9.19 12.32
N SER A 227 10.04 -9.38 13.55
CA SER A 227 10.54 -8.62 14.71
C SER A 227 11.99 -8.98 15.05
N VAL A 228 12.36 -10.27 14.90
CA VAL A 228 13.70 -10.78 15.21
C VAL A 228 14.67 -10.55 14.04
N MET A 229 14.18 -10.65 12.80
CA MET A 229 15.00 -10.47 11.60
C MET A 229 15.47 -9.04 11.36
N THR A 230 14.86 -8.06 12.03
CA THR A 230 15.23 -6.64 11.89
C THR A 230 16.67 -6.38 12.37
N GLU A 231 17.23 -7.24 13.22
CA GLU A 231 18.62 -7.12 13.71
C GLU A 231 19.63 -7.95 12.91
N ASP A 232 19.17 -8.93 12.14
CA ASP A 232 20.01 -9.87 11.40
C ASP A 232 20.76 -9.17 10.24
N ALA A 233 22.09 -9.26 10.24
CA ALA A 233 22.93 -8.59 9.25
C ALA A 233 22.73 -9.15 7.83
N HIS A 234 22.53 -10.45 7.68
CA HIS A 234 22.31 -11.08 6.38
C HIS A 234 20.96 -10.67 5.80
N PHE A 235 19.91 -10.60 6.63
CA PHE A 235 18.62 -10.08 6.22
C PHE A 235 18.72 -8.64 5.70
N LYS A 236 19.46 -7.76 6.40
CA LYS A 236 19.65 -6.35 5.98
C LYS A 236 20.34 -6.24 4.61
N VAL A 237 21.40 -7.03 4.40
CA VAL A 237 22.14 -7.04 3.13
C VAL A 237 21.24 -7.53 1.99
N LEU A 238 20.58 -8.67 2.16
CA LEU A 238 19.73 -9.25 1.12
C LEU A 238 18.54 -8.33 0.78
N ARG A 239 17.96 -7.67 1.80
CA ARG A 239 16.91 -6.65 1.60
C ARG A 239 17.41 -5.47 0.77
N ALA A 240 18.60 -4.96 1.07
CA ALA A 240 19.19 -3.85 0.33
C ALA A 240 19.48 -4.25 -1.13
N GLU A 241 20.00 -5.45 -1.38
CA GLU A 241 20.30 -5.98 -2.72
C GLU A 241 19.04 -6.13 -3.58
N VAL A 242 18.01 -6.82 -3.06
CA VAL A 242 16.74 -7.01 -3.77
C VAL A 242 16.06 -5.66 -4.03
N THR A 243 16.10 -4.74 -3.05
CA THR A 243 15.54 -3.39 -3.23
C THR A 243 16.29 -2.62 -4.30
N ALA A 244 17.63 -2.65 -4.29
CA ALA A 244 18.45 -1.95 -5.26
C ALA A 244 18.19 -2.46 -6.68
N TYR A 245 18.11 -3.79 -6.86
CA TYR A 245 17.75 -4.38 -8.14
C TYR A 245 16.40 -3.87 -8.66
N LEU A 246 15.36 -3.88 -7.82
CA LEU A 246 14.03 -3.39 -8.21
C LEU A 246 14.05 -1.89 -8.56
N MET A 247 14.82 -1.08 -7.83
CA MET A 247 14.97 0.34 -8.12
C MET A 247 15.70 0.60 -9.43
N ASP A 248 16.82 -0.09 -9.67
CA ASP A 248 17.62 0.11 -10.88
C ASP A 248 16.81 -0.25 -12.15
N VAL A 249 16.04 -1.33 -12.07
CA VAL A 249 15.14 -1.75 -13.15
C VAL A 249 13.98 -0.75 -13.33
N GLY A 250 13.47 -0.15 -12.25
CA GLY A 250 12.44 0.89 -12.30
C GLY A 250 12.93 2.23 -12.85
N ILE A 251 14.11 2.69 -12.43
CA ILE A 251 14.71 3.97 -12.85
C ILE A 251 15.12 3.93 -14.32
N ALA A 252 15.64 2.79 -14.80
CA ALA A 252 15.97 2.61 -16.22
C ALA A 252 14.75 2.78 -17.16
N ALA A 253 13.53 2.77 -16.61
CA ALA A 253 12.30 2.84 -17.39
C ALA A 253 11.81 4.24 -17.76
N LYS A 254 12.36 5.37 -17.25
CA LYS A 254 12.18 6.75 -17.82
C LYS A 254 12.79 7.90 -16.99
N LEU A 255 13.36 8.89 -17.69
CA LEU A 255 13.50 10.30 -17.25
C LEU A 255 13.18 11.20 -18.47
N PRO A 256 12.15 12.06 -18.44
CA PRO A 256 12.04 13.19 -19.36
C PRO A 256 12.65 14.47 -18.75
N GLU A 257 13.19 15.33 -19.61
CA GLU A 257 13.69 16.67 -19.27
C GLU A 257 12.59 17.57 -18.69
N THR A 258 12.92 18.35 -17.65
CA THR A 258 11.98 19.24 -16.94
C THR A 258 11.90 20.65 -17.51
N ARG A 259 10.69 21.18 -17.70
CA ARG A 259 10.39 22.62 -17.89
C ARG A 259 10.49 23.40 -16.56
N SER A 260 10.69 24.73 -16.64
CA SER A 260 10.69 25.64 -15.48
C SER A 260 9.30 26.21 -15.16
N LEU A 261 8.93 26.30 -13.88
CA LEU A 261 7.69 26.96 -13.43
C LEU A 261 7.65 28.43 -13.85
N PRO A 262 6.51 28.96 -14.35
CA PRO A 262 6.32 30.39 -14.53
C PRO A 262 6.24 31.13 -13.20
N ASN A 263 6.60 32.42 -13.21
CA ASN A 263 6.58 33.26 -12.01
C ASN A 263 5.18 33.81 -11.72
N VAL A 264 4.26 32.94 -11.28
CA VAL A 264 2.87 33.28 -10.94
C VAL A 264 2.61 33.29 -9.44
N THR A 265 1.73 34.18 -8.98
CA THR A 265 1.39 34.32 -7.55
C THR A 265 -0.05 33.83 -7.27
N PRO A 266 -0.27 32.84 -6.38
CA PRO A 266 -1.59 32.33 -6.04
C PRO A 266 -2.41 33.32 -5.17
N ARG A 267 -3.76 33.22 -5.16
CA ARG A 267 -4.68 34.07 -4.37
C ARG A 267 -4.37 34.09 -2.88
N HIS A 268 -3.89 32.97 -2.34
CA HIS A 268 -3.60 32.78 -0.92
C HIS A 268 -2.14 33.11 -0.57
N ALA A 269 -1.32 33.50 -1.56
CA ALA A 269 -0.02 34.11 -1.26
C ALA A 269 -0.24 35.49 -0.66
N MET A 270 0.30 35.71 0.54
CA MET A 270 0.23 36.98 1.22
C MET A 270 0.91 38.07 0.36
N PRO A 271 0.31 39.27 0.19
CA PRO A 271 0.99 40.39 -0.46
C PRO A 271 2.35 40.65 0.19
N LYS A 272 3.40 40.96 -0.58
CA LYS A 272 4.78 41.11 -0.05
C LYS A 272 4.88 42.02 1.19
N ALA A 273 4.10 43.10 1.24
CA ALA A 273 4.00 44.00 2.40
C ALA A 273 3.39 43.32 3.63
N TYR A 274 2.40 42.46 3.45
CA TYR A 274 1.79 41.65 4.50
C TYR A 274 2.67 40.47 4.91
N ALA A 275 3.41 39.84 3.99
CA ALA A 275 4.38 38.78 4.32
C ALA A 275 5.59 39.30 5.12
N GLN A 276 5.99 40.55 4.90
CA GLN A 276 7.03 41.22 5.69
C GLN A 276 6.52 41.68 7.07
N ALA A 277 5.26 42.11 7.18
CA ALA A 277 4.60 42.41 8.45
C ALA A 277 4.19 41.13 9.24
N ALA A 278 3.90 40.05 8.52
CA ALA A 278 3.57 38.71 9.01
C ALA A 278 4.78 37.76 8.92
N LYS A 279 5.98 38.25 9.26
CA LYS A 279 7.00 37.37 9.85
C LYS A 279 6.33 36.75 11.10
N SER A 280 5.80 35.55 10.92
CA SER A 280 4.86 34.94 11.84
C SER A 280 5.53 34.71 13.19
N PHE A 281 4.99 35.29 14.26
CA PHE A 281 5.35 34.93 15.65
C PHE A 281 4.91 33.50 16.03
N THR A 282 4.40 32.72 15.06
CA THR A 282 3.76 31.41 15.24
C THR A 282 4.33 30.33 14.34
N ASP A 283 5.56 30.50 13.81
CA ASP A 283 6.23 29.43 13.04
C ASP A 283 6.38 28.13 13.85
N ASP A 284 6.49 28.21 15.19
CA ASP A 284 6.52 27.04 16.09
C ASP A 284 5.13 26.44 16.40
N ARG A 285 4.04 27.15 16.08
CA ARG A 285 2.64 26.74 16.32
C ARG A 285 1.78 26.99 15.09
N TYR A 286 2.28 26.53 13.94
CA TYR A 286 1.67 26.81 12.63
C TYR A 286 0.36 26.04 12.42
N LEU A 287 0.32 24.76 12.79
CA LEU A 287 -0.92 23.97 12.84
C LEU A 287 -1.09 23.43 14.25
N HIS A 288 -2.21 23.77 14.90
CA HIS A 288 -2.46 23.42 16.28
C HIS A 288 -3.82 22.74 16.44
N TYR A 289 -3.79 21.54 17.00
CA TYR A 289 -4.94 20.76 17.44
C TYR A 289 -5.07 20.91 18.94
N SER A 290 -6.23 21.36 19.42
CA SER A 290 -6.51 21.57 20.84
C SER A 290 -7.67 20.69 21.28
N GLN A 291 -7.37 19.62 22.03
CA GLN A 291 -8.35 18.72 22.65
C GLN A 291 -9.44 18.29 21.66
N LEU A 292 -9.02 17.79 20.51
CA LEU A 292 -9.93 17.50 19.41
C LEU A 292 -10.71 16.21 19.69
N HIS A 293 -12.05 16.28 19.59
CA HIS A 293 -12.93 15.12 19.65
C HIS A 293 -13.79 15.00 18.40
N LYS A 294 -14.04 13.75 17.99
CA LYS A 294 -15.07 13.43 16.99
C LYS A 294 -16.02 12.36 17.51
N ILE A 295 -17.31 12.72 17.54
CA ILE A 295 -18.41 11.87 17.97
C ILE A 295 -19.39 11.71 16.80
N TYR A 296 -19.67 10.47 16.42
CA TYR A 296 -20.68 10.14 15.43
C TYR A 296 -21.94 9.62 16.11
N ALA A 297 -23.10 10.10 15.66
CA ALA A 297 -24.37 9.49 16.05
C ALA A 297 -24.50 8.11 15.38
N THR A 298 -24.71 7.06 16.16
CA THR A 298 -25.00 5.73 15.63
C THR A 298 -26.31 5.20 16.22
N PRO A 299 -26.98 4.22 15.58
CA PRO A 299 -28.19 3.62 16.13
C PRO A 299 -28.01 2.99 17.52
N LYS A 300 -26.78 2.65 17.91
CA LYS A 300 -26.43 2.07 19.22
C LYS A 300 -25.97 3.12 20.26
N GLY A 301 -26.04 4.40 19.93
CA GLY A 301 -25.57 5.51 20.76
C GLY A 301 -24.40 6.30 20.13
N PRO A 302 -23.91 7.36 20.79
CA PRO A 302 -22.80 8.16 20.29
C PRO A 302 -21.49 7.35 20.30
N LEU A 303 -20.85 7.22 19.14
CA LEU A 303 -19.54 6.60 18.99
C LEU A 303 -18.46 7.70 18.96
N THR A 304 -17.66 7.77 20.02
CA THR A 304 -16.48 8.65 20.05
C THR A 304 -15.34 7.95 19.33
N VAL A 305 -14.97 8.48 18.16
CA VAL A 305 -13.89 7.91 17.33
C VAL A 305 -12.54 8.45 17.77
N VAL A 306 -12.44 9.77 17.93
CA VAL A 306 -11.22 10.47 18.39
C VAL A 306 -11.54 11.20 19.69
N GLU A 307 -10.65 11.10 20.67
CA GLU A 307 -10.75 11.72 22.00
C GLU A 307 -9.45 12.42 22.39
N ASP A 308 -9.56 13.66 22.86
CA ASP A 308 -8.45 14.46 23.40
C ASP A 308 -7.19 14.49 22.50
N PHE A 309 -7.39 14.64 21.18
CA PHE A 309 -6.27 14.71 20.26
C PHE A 309 -5.67 16.12 20.27
N SER A 310 -4.45 16.25 20.78
CA SER A 310 -3.72 17.53 20.89
C SER A 310 -2.33 17.40 20.28
N LEU A 311 -2.03 18.23 19.27
CA LEU A 311 -0.79 18.18 18.51
C LEU A 311 -0.46 19.58 17.99
N THR A 312 0.82 19.90 17.90
CA THR A 312 1.31 21.19 17.37
C THR A 312 2.39 20.93 16.35
N LEU A 313 2.28 21.53 15.17
CA LEU A 313 3.25 21.44 14.09
C LEU A 313 3.92 22.79 13.84
N LYS A 314 5.20 22.72 13.46
CA LYS A 314 5.97 23.86 12.98
C LYS A 314 5.70 24.10 11.50
N LYS A 315 5.95 25.32 11.04
CA LYS A 315 5.85 25.65 9.61
C LYS A 315 6.91 24.89 8.81
N GLY A 316 6.48 24.24 7.74
CA GLY A 316 7.31 23.42 6.86
C GLY A 316 7.67 22.05 7.41
N GLU A 317 7.07 21.65 8.53
CA GLU A 317 7.21 20.32 9.09
C GLU A 317 6.37 19.28 8.33
N PHE A 318 6.91 18.08 8.18
CA PHE A 318 6.20 16.93 7.65
C PHE A 318 5.88 15.95 8.79
N VAL A 319 4.61 15.71 9.10
CA VAL A 319 4.19 14.75 10.13
C VAL A 319 3.45 13.57 9.51
N SER A 320 3.78 12.36 9.94
CA SER A 320 3.05 11.14 9.58
C SER A 320 2.18 10.66 10.74
N LEU A 321 0.91 10.38 10.49
CA LEU A 321 -0.05 9.76 11.41
C LEU A 321 -0.15 8.26 11.09
N ILE A 322 0.21 7.41 12.04
CA ILE A 322 0.14 5.95 11.93
C ILE A 322 -0.66 5.35 13.08
N GLY A 323 -1.24 4.17 12.87
CA GLY A 323 -2.07 3.48 13.86
C GLY A 323 -2.99 2.45 13.20
N HIS A 324 -3.70 1.66 14.00
CA HIS A 324 -4.56 0.59 13.50
C HIS A 324 -5.69 1.05 12.58
N SER A 325 -6.19 0.14 11.75
CA SER A 325 -7.40 0.33 10.95
C SER A 325 -8.57 0.74 11.83
N GLY A 326 -9.22 1.87 11.52
CA GLY A 326 -10.37 2.37 12.28
C GLY A 326 -10.08 3.21 13.53
N CYS A 327 -8.82 3.57 13.81
CA CYS A 327 -8.50 4.50 14.92
C CYS A 327 -8.81 5.98 14.63
N GLY A 328 -9.28 6.34 13.44
CA GLY A 328 -9.70 7.71 13.14
C GLY A 328 -8.63 8.63 12.54
N LYS A 329 -7.52 8.11 12.00
CA LYS A 329 -6.48 8.88 11.29
C LYS A 329 -7.07 9.78 10.18
N SER A 330 -7.81 9.19 9.25
CA SER A 330 -8.50 9.91 8.18
C SER A 330 -9.59 10.85 8.71
N THR A 331 -10.17 10.55 9.88
CA THR A 331 -11.11 11.45 10.56
C THR A 331 -10.43 12.72 11.05
N VAL A 332 -9.22 12.61 11.63
CA VAL A 332 -8.40 13.79 12.01
C VAL A 332 -8.03 14.60 10.77
N LEU A 333 -7.60 13.94 9.69
CA LEU A 333 -7.21 14.60 8.44
C LEU A 333 -8.39 15.34 7.78
N THR A 334 -9.56 14.72 7.68
CA THR A 334 -10.76 15.34 7.11
C THR A 334 -11.31 16.50 7.95
N MET A 335 -11.20 16.44 9.28
CA MET A 335 -11.48 17.60 10.14
C MET A 335 -10.46 18.72 9.91
N THR A 336 -9.18 18.39 9.74
CA THR A 336 -8.12 19.36 9.42
C THR A 336 -8.37 20.06 8.08
N ALA A 337 -8.89 19.34 7.09
CA ALA A 337 -9.30 19.92 5.81
C ALA A 337 -10.55 20.80 5.92
N GLY A 338 -11.30 20.70 7.01
CA GLY A 338 -12.60 21.33 7.21
C GLY A 338 -13.74 20.68 6.40
N LEU A 339 -13.54 19.44 5.94
CA LEU A 339 -14.56 18.63 5.26
C LEU A 339 -15.49 17.92 6.24
N ASN A 340 -15.08 17.80 7.50
CA ASN A 340 -15.83 17.12 8.54
C ASN A 340 -15.90 18.02 9.78
N SER A 341 -17.08 18.11 10.40
CA SER A 341 -17.28 18.96 11.57
C SER A 341 -16.53 18.44 12.80
N ILE A 342 -16.09 19.35 13.66
CA ILE A 342 -15.45 19.04 14.93
C ILE A 342 -16.54 18.94 16.01
N SER A 343 -16.50 17.90 16.85
CA SER A 343 -17.49 17.74 17.93
C SER A 343 -17.10 18.52 19.19
N LYS A 344 -15.81 18.51 19.55
CA LYS A 344 -15.23 19.32 20.64
C LYS A 344 -13.79 19.68 20.31
N GLY A 345 -13.29 20.74 20.93
CA GLY A 345 -11.95 21.27 20.67
C GLY A 345 -11.91 22.16 19.43
N ALA A 346 -10.70 22.43 18.94
CA ALA A 346 -10.48 23.29 17.79
C ALA A 346 -9.21 22.92 17.02
N ILE A 347 -9.19 23.29 15.73
CA ILE A 347 -8.01 23.25 14.87
C ILE A 347 -7.72 24.67 14.42
N LYS A 348 -6.46 25.12 14.56
CA LYS A 348 -5.98 26.41 14.09
C LYS A 348 -4.85 26.23 13.10
N LEU A 349 -4.94 26.86 11.93
CA LEU A 349 -3.90 26.94 10.91
C LEU A 349 -3.47 28.40 10.77
N ASP A 350 -2.19 28.69 10.95
CA ASP A 350 -1.60 30.03 10.81
C ASP A 350 -2.36 31.09 11.66
N GLY A 351 -2.76 30.69 12.88
CA GLY A 351 -3.52 31.51 13.82
C GLY A 351 -5.04 31.57 13.56
N VAL A 352 -5.53 31.05 12.44
CA VAL A 352 -6.95 31.10 12.03
C VAL A 352 -7.64 29.76 12.33
N HIS A 353 -8.86 29.79 12.84
CA HIS A 353 -9.63 28.56 13.04
C HIS A 353 -9.98 27.92 11.69
N VAL A 354 -9.85 26.60 11.62
CA VAL A 354 -10.28 25.84 10.44
C VAL A 354 -11.81 25.76 10.45
N GLU A 355 -12.41 26.52 9.54
CA GLU A 355 -13.85 26.51 9.28
C GLU A 355 -14.10 26.18 7.81
N GLY A 356 -14.75 25.04 7.55
CA GLY A 356 -15.05 24.58 6.18
C GLY A 356 -13.82 24.26 5.32
N ALA A 357 -14.06 23.85 4.09
CA ALA A 357 -12.99 23.55 3.13
C ALA A 357 -12.48 24.81 2.43
N ASP A 358 -11.15 24.96 2.32
CA ASP A 358 -10.49 26.10 1.67
C ASP A 358 -9.31 25.62 0.80
N PRO A 359 -9.04 26.21 -0.39
CA PRO A 359 -7.91 25.84 -1.25
C PRO A 359 -6.52 25.99 -0.60
N GLU A 360 -6.39 26.74 0.49
CA GLU A 360 -5.14 26.82 1.27
C GLU A 360 -4.78 25.47 1.94
N ARG A 361 -5.74 24.54 2.04
CA ARG A 361 -5.60 23.18 2.56
C ARG A 361 -5.86 22.17 1.45
N ALA A 362 -4.82 21.76 0.73
CA ALA A 362 -4.97 20.77 -0.33
C ALA A 362 -5.05 19.36 0.25
N VAL A 363 -5.95 18.54 -0.29
CA VAL A 363 -6.12 17.14 0.14
C VAL A 363 -5.83 16.20 -1.02
N VAL A 364 -4.97 15.21 -0.78
CA VAL A 364 -4.81 14.02 -1.62
C VAL A 364 -5.53 12.88 -0.92
N PHE A 365 -6.64 12.43 -1.50
CA PHE A 365 -7.45 11.36 -0.94
C PHE A 365 -6.88 9.98 -1.31
N GLN A 366 -7.22 8.98 -0.50
CA GLN A 366 -6.92 7.57 -0.77
C GLN A 366 -7.50 7.14 -2.12
N SER A 367 -8.75 7.53 -2.39
CA SER A 367 -9.36 7.41 -3.71
C SER A 367 -9.27 8.75 -4.44
N PRO A 368 -8.64 8.83 -5.63
CA PRO A 368 -8.27 10.08 -6.28
C PRO A 368 -9.40 11.10 -6.53
N ASN A 369 -10.67 10.66 -6.51
CA ASN A 369 -11.87 11.49 -6.68
C ASN A 369 -11.70 12.51 -7.82
N LEU A 370 -11.24 12.04 -8.98
CA LEU A 370 -11.17 12.80 -10.21
C LEU A 370 -12.54 12.80 -10.88
N PHE A 371 -12.83 13.84 -11.67
CA PHE A 371 -13.98 13.84 -12.54
C PHE A 371 -13.68 12.91 -13.72
N PRO A 372 -14.41 11.78 -13.86
CA PRO A 372 -14.06 10.72 -14.80
C PRO A 372 -14.24 11.13 -16.27
N TRP A 373 -15.05 12.15 -16.54
CA TRP A 373 -15.27 12.71 -17.88
C TRP A 373 -14.28 13.81 -18.27
N LEU A 374 -13.37 14.19 -17.37
CA LEU A 374 -12.35 15.21 -17.62
C LEU A 374 -10.97 14.56 -17.82
N THR A 375 -10.15 15.21 -18.62
CA THR A 375 -8.74 14.87 -18.83
C THR A 375 -7.90 15.13 -17.58
N ALA A 376 -6.64 14.65 -17.56
CA ALA A 376 -5.71 15.00 -16.49
C ALA A 376 -5.51 16.53 -16.39
N LYS A 377 -5.33 17.23 -17.53
CA LYS A 377 -5.19 18.70 -17.55
C LYS A 377 -6.39 19.38 -16.93
N GLU A 378 -7.60 19.02 -17.38
CA GLU A 378 -8.84 19.64 -16.91
C GLU A 378 -9.07 19.39 -15.40
N ASN A 379 -8.78 18.19 -14.91
CA ASN A 379 -8.89 17.87 -13.48
C ASN A 379 -7.99 18.76 -12.61
N VAL A 380 -6.77 19.06 -13.07
CA VAL A 380 -5.83 19.96 -12.36
C VAL A 380 -6.25 21.42 -12.55
N ALA A 381 -6.67 21.80 -13.75
CA ALA A 381 -7.03 23.16 -14.11
C ALA A 381 -8.18 23.73 -13.28
N ILE A 382 -9.18 22.92 -12.88
CA ILE A 382 -10.30 23.35 -12.03
C ILE A 382 -9.82 24.11 -10.78
N GLY A 383 -8.78 23.58 -10.14
CA GLY A 383 -8.19 24.18 -8.95
C GLY A 383 -7.38 25.44 -9.28
N VAL A 384 -6.55 25.35 -10.33
CA VAL A 384 -5.66 26.43 -10.78
C VAL A 384 -6.47 27.66 -11.20
N ASP A 385 -7.56 27.49 -11.96
CA ASP A 385 -8.41 28.61 -12.39
C ASP A 385 -9.02 29.38 -11.22
N LYS A 386 -9.35 28.67 -10.14
CA LYS A 386 -9.86 29.29 -8.93
C LYS A 386 -8.75 30.00 -8.16
N VAL A 387 -7.55 29.44 -8.08
CA VAL A 387 -6.44 29.97 -7.26
C VAL A 387 -5.62 31.07 -7.96
N TYR A 388 -5.55 31.12 -9.29
CA TYR A 388 -4.71 32.09 -10.03
C TYR A 388 -5.51 33.03 -10.94
N PRO A 389 -6.45 33.84 -10.41
CA PRO A 389 -7.36 34.67 -11.20
C PRO A 389 -6.68 35.77 -12.00
N LYS A 390 -5.51 36.22 -11.51
CA LYS A 390 -4.70 37.28 -12.11
C LYS A 390 -3.74 36.74 -13.16
N ALA A 391 -3.51 35.42 -13.19
CA ALA A 391 -2.73 34.78 -14.23
C ALA A 391 -3.56 34.66 -15.50
N SER A 392 -2.90 34.84 -16.63
CA SER A 392 -3.42 34.56 -17.97
C SER A 392 -3.71 33.06 -18.12
N GLN A 393 -4.52 32.71 -19.12
CA GLN A 393 -4.83 31.31 -19.42
C GLN A 393 -3.55 30.50 -19.76
N ALA A 394 -2.60 31.12 -20.47
CA ALA A 394 -1.32 30.49 -20.81
C ALA A 394 -0.49 30.16 -19.56
N GLU A 395 -0.36 31.12 -18.64
CA GLU A 395 0.36 30.91 -17.38
C GLU A 395 -0.28 29.83 -16.50
N ARG A 396 -1.61 29.76 -16.46
CA ARG A 396 -2.31 28.68 -15.73
C ARG A 396 -2.06 27.32 -16.36
N GLN A 397 -2.08 27.26 -17.70
CA GLN A 397 -1.81 26.05 -18.44
C GLN A 397 -0.38 25.55 -18.20
N GLU A 398 0.60 26.46 -18.15
CA GLU A 398 1.98 26.14 -17.81
C GLU A 398 2.11 25.56 -16.39
N VAL A 399 1.37 26.07 -15.40
CA VAL A 399 1.33 25.48 -14.04
C VAL A 399 0.76 24.05 -14.08
N VAL A 400 -0.34 23.85 -14.80
CA VAL A 400 -0.98 22.53 -14.95
C VAL A 400 -0.01 21.53 -15.59
N GLU A 401 0.59 21.91 -16.72
CA GLU A 401 1.53 21.07 -17.46
C GLU A 401 2.77 20.78 -16.62
N TYR A 402 3.34 21.79 -15.97
CA TYR A 402 4.49 21.60 -15.09
C TYR A 402 4.23 20.50 -14.05
N TYR A 403 3.14 20.59 -13.27
CA TYR A 403 2.90 19.59 -12.23
C TYR A 403 2.55 18.21 -12.80
N LEU A 404 1.91 18.13 -13.97
CA LEU A 404 1.64 16.86 -14.65
C LEU A 404 2.92 16.22 -15.21
N GLU A 405 3.84 16.98 -15.79
CA GLU A 405 5.15 16.49 -16.22
C GLU A 405 5.94 15.93 -15.04
N ARG A 406 5.92 16.64 -13.91
CA ARG A 406 6.70 16.29 -12.71
C ARG A 406 6.21 15.02 -12.04
N VAL A 407 4.92 14.72 -12.13
CA VAL A 407 4.37 13.41 -11.73
C VAL A 407 4.47 12.35 -12.84
N GLY A 408 5.24 12.60 -13.91
CA GLY A 408 5.49 11.64 -14.98
C GLY A 408 4.27 11.36 -15.87
N LEU A 409 3.35 12.32 -16.00
CA LEU A 409 2.15 12.23 -16.84
C LEU A 409 2.23 13.07 -18.12
N ALA A 410 3.44 13.45 -18.56
CA ALA A 410 3.66 14.24 -19.77
C ALA A 410 2.95 13.66 -21.01
N ASP A 411 3.06 12.36 -21.22
CA ASP A 411 2.48 11.65 -22.38
C ASP A 411 0.97 11.35 -22.23
N ALA A 412 0.38 11.63 -21.06
CA ALA A 412 -0.97 11.20 -20.71
C ALA A 412 -1.87 12.35 -20.24
N MET A 413 -1.44 13.60 -20.43
CA MET A 413 -2.13 14.78 -19.92
C MET A 413 -3.54 14.98 -20.50
N ASP A 414 -3.73 14.63 -21.77
CA ASP A 414 -5.00 14.79 -22.49
C ASP A 414 -5.88 13.53 -22.41
N ARG A 415 -5.45 12.50 -21.66
CA ARG A 415 -6.24 11.27 -21.47
C ARG A 415 -7.33 11.51 -20.42
N SER A 416 -8.50 10.95 -20.65
CA SER A 416 -9.62 10.97 -19.70
C SER A 416 -9.29 10.19 -18.43
N ALA A 417 -9.71 10.70 -17.26
CA ALA A 417 -9.48 10.04 -15.98
C ALA A 417 -10.16 8.64 -15.88
N ALA A 418 -11.24 8.41 -16.63
CA ALA A 418 -11.88 7.10 -16.74
C ALA A 418 -10.96 6.05 -17.38
N ASP A 419 -10.15 6.45 -18.37
CA ASP A 419 -9.28 5.55 -19.13
C ASP A 419 -7.91 5.34 -18.47
N MET A 420 -7.63 6.07 -17.38
CA MET A 420 -6.35 5.99 -16.66
C MET A 420 -6.27 4.78 -15.73
N SER A 421 -5.04 4.33 -15.44
CA SER A 421 -4.83 3.40 -14.32
C SER A 421 -5.07 4.10 -12.99
N ASN A 422 -5.28 3.33 -11.90
CA ASN A 422 -5.36 3.89 -10.55
C ASN A 422 -4.10 4.70 -10.19
N GLY A 423 -2.93 4.20 -10.56
CA GLY A 423 -1.66 4.90 -10.38
C GLY A 423 -1.67 6.26 -11.06
N MET A 424 -2.00 6.31 -12.36
CA MET A 424 -2.09 7.56 -13.11
C MET A 424 -3.10 8.53 -12.48
N ARG A 425 -4.29 8.05 -12.09
CA ARG A 425 -5.27 8.89 -11.39
C ARG A 425 -4.72 9.47 -10.08
N GLN A 426 -3.97 8.68 -9.33
CA GLN A 426 -3.34 9.15 -8.09
C GLN A 426 -2.29 10.22 -8.36
N ARG A 427 -1.48 10.06 -9.41
CA ARG A 427 -0.52 11.07 -9.89
C ARG A 427 -1.21 12.39 -10.24
N VAL A 428 -2.34 12.34 -10.95
CA VAL A 428 -3.17 13.54 -11.21
C VAL A 428 -3.67 14.16 -9.90
N GLY A 429 -4.11 13.35 -8.94
CA GLY A 429 -4.54 13.83 -7.62
C GLY A 429 -3.43 14.59 -6.85
N ILE A 430 -2.21 14.08 -6.90
CA ILE A 430 -1.02 14.73 -6.31
C ILE A 430 -0.70 16.02 -7.06
N ALA A 431 -0.64 16.00 -8.39
CA ALA A 431 -0.41 17.19 -9.21
C ALA A 431 -1.45 18.28 -8.94
N ARG A 432 -2.73 17.91 -8.84
CA ARG A 432 -3.83 18.81 -8.49
C ARG A 432 -3.62 19.48 -7.14
N ALA A 433 -3.17 18.72 -6.12
CA ALA A 433 -2.93 19.28 -4.79
C ALA A 433 -1.76 20.28 -4.78
N PHE A 434 -0.65 19.97 -5.46
CA PHE A 434 0.49 20.88 -5.53
C PHE A 434 0.26 22.11 -6.41
N ALA A 435 -0.52 21.97 -7.48
CA ALA A 435 -0.87 23.09 -8.35
C ALA A 435 -1.59 24.22 -7.60
N LEU A 436 -2.31 23.92 -6.51
CA LEU A 436 -2.95 24.92 -5.66
C LEU A 436 -1.98 25.78 -4.85
N SER A 437 -0.70 25.39 -4.74
CA SER A 437 0.29 26.04 -3.86
C SER A 437 -0.24 26.26 -2.43
N PRO A 438 -0.65 25.17 -1.74
CA PRO A 438 -1.36 25.25 -0.48
C PRO A 438 -0.45 25.68 0.69
N LYS A 439 -1.05 26.21 1.75
CA LYS A 439 -0.42 26.44 3.05
C LYS A 439 -0.19 25.14 3.84
N LEU A 440 -1.05 24.15 3.61
CA LEU A 440 -1.05 22.85 4.28
C LEU A 440 -1.40 21.74 3.27
N LEU A 441 -0.54 20.73 3.19
CA LEU A 441 -0.77 19.54 2.38
C LEU A 441 -1.26 18.39 3.26
N LEU A 442 -2.43 17.84 2.94
CA LEU A 442 -3.04 16.73 3.67
C LEU A 442 -3.06 15.50 2.76
N LEU A 443 -2.40 14.43 3.17
CA LEU A 443 -2.25 13.21 2.39
C LEU A 443 -2.93 12.05 3.13
N ASP A 444 -4.02 11.50 2.60
CA ASP A 444 -4.77 10.41 3.23
C ASP A 444 -4.49 9.10 2.49
N GLU A 445 -3.58 8.28 3.02
CA GLU A 445 -3.08 7.06 2.37
C GLU A 445 -2.76 7.24 0.87
N PRO A 446 -1.95 8.26 0.52
CA PRO A 446 -1.76 8.71 -0.86
C PRO A 446 -1.15 7.63 -1.76
N PHE A 447 -0.57 6.56 -1.19
CA PHE A 447 0.06 5.47 -1.93
C PHE A 447 -0.52 4.08 -1.62
N GLY A 448 -1.61 4.00 -0.84
CA GLY A 448 -2.13 2.73 -0.34
C GLY A 448 -2.70 1.80 -1.44
N MET A 449 -3.18 2.36 -2.55
CA MET A 449 -3.73 1.60 -3.68
C MET A 449 -2.69 1.30 -4.78
N LEU A 450 -1.42 1.62 -4.52
CA LEU A 450 -0.34 1.48 -5.49
C LEU A 450 0.51 0.26 -5.15
N ASP A 451 1.01 -0.41 -6.19
CA ASP A 451 2.08 -1.37 -6.04
C ASP A 451 3.34 -0.70 -5.48
N SER A 452 4.23 -1.51 -4.92
CA SER A 452 5.39 -1.02 -4.17
C SER A 452 6.30 -0.11 -4.98
N LEU A 453 6.56 -0.39 -6.26
CA LEU A 453 7.45 0.48 -7.04
C LEU A 453 6.74 1.78 -7.46
N THR A 454 5.52 1.71 -7.99
CA THR A 454 4.76 2.94 -8.33
C THR A 454 4.64 3.85 -7.10
N ARG A 455 4.49 3.24 -5.92
CA ARG A 455 4.57 3.94 -4.62
C ARG A 455 5.94 4.57 -4.42
N TRP A 456 7.05 3.86 -4.60
CA TRP A 456 8.40 4.42 -4.43
C TRP A 456 8.67 5.59 -5.37
N GLU A 457 8.35 5.45 -6.66
CA GLU A 457 8.48 6.52 -7.65
C GLU A 457 7.70 7.76 -7.21
N LEU A 458 6.46 7.57 -6.77
CA LEU A 458 5.62 8.69 -6.35
C LEU A 458 6.05 9.30 -5.02
N GLN A 459 6.62 8.50 -4.11
CA GLN A 459 7.25 9.00 -2.89
C GLN A 459 8.46 9.87 -3.22
N GLU A 460 9.31 9.48 -4.17
CA GLU A 460 10.43 10.30 -4.62
C GLU A 460 9.97 11.60 -5.27
N VAL A 461 8.99 11.56 -6.17
CA VAL A 461 8.40 12.77 -6.77
C VAL A 461 7.80 13.67 -5.69
N LEU A 462 7.03 13.11 -4.74
CA LEU A 462 6.47 13.86 -3.63
C LEU A 462 7.56 14.56 -2.82
N MET A 463 8.63 13.83 -2.48
CA MET A 463 9.76 14.33 -1.73
C MET A 463 10.54 15.40 -2.48
N GLU A 464 10.72 15.25 -3.79
CA GLU A 464 11.37 16.23 -4.63
C GLU A 464 10.58 17.54 -4.67
N VAL A 465 9.26 17.47 -4.90
CA VAL A 465 8.37 18.65 -4.93
C VAL A 465 8.29 19.31 -3.55
N TRP A 466 8.18 18.52 -2.49
CA TRP A 466 8.15 19.01 -1.11
C TRP A 466 9.49 19.66 -0.71
N SER A 467 10.63 19.11 -1.13
CA SER A 467 11.95 19.66 -0.78
C SER A 467 12.15 21.10 -1.25
N ARG A 468 11.51 21.48 -2.36
CA ARG A 468 11.56 22.81 -2.96
C ARG A 468 10.59 23.79 -2.30
N THR A 469 9.39 23.34 -1.95
CA THR A 469 8.34 24.20 -1.41
C THR A 469 8.34 24.29 0.11
N LYS A 470 8.84 23.25 0.80
CA LYS A 470 8.78 23.08 2.25
C LYS A 470 7.38 23.37 2.80
N VAL A 471 6.35 22.91 2.08
CA VAL A 471 4.96 23.03 2.52
C VAL A 471 4.73 22.18 3.77
N THR A 472 4.06 22.71 4.79
CA THR A 472 3.68 21.91 5.97
C THR A 472 2.79 20.76 5.52
N ALA A 473 3.07 19.53 5.95
CA ALA A 473 2.36 18.35 5.50
C ALA A 473 1.93 17.43 6.64
N VAL A 474 0.72 16.87 6.52
CA VAL A 474 0.23 15.79 7.38
C VAL A 474 -0.12 14.60 6.50
N CYS A 475 0.57 13.47 6.70
CA CYS A 475 0.35 12.24 5.94
C CYS A 475 -0.22 11.15 6.84
N VAL A 476 -1.36 10.58 6.46
CA VAL A 476 -1.88 9.35 7.05
C VAL A 476 -1.34 8.20 6.23
N THR A 477 -0.70 7.23 6.89
CA THR A 477 -0.21 6.02 6.23
C THR A 477 -0.33 4.82 7.17
N HIS A 478 -0.35 3.64 6.57
CA HIS A 478 -0.26 2.35 7.27
C HIS A 478 1.11 1.69 7.08
N ASP A 479 1.99 2.29 6.26
CA ASP A 479 3.32 1.78 5.95
C ASP A 479 4.37 2.45 6.85
N VAL A 480 5.10 1.65 7.62
CA VAL A 480 6.09 2.12 8.59
C VAL A 480 7.29 2.75 7.89
N ASP A 481 7.74 2.16 6.78
CA ASP A 481 8.90 2.67 6.04
C ASP A 481 8.56 4.00 5.39
N GLU A 482 7.35 4.14 4.86
CA GLU A 482 6.83 5.40 4.33
C GLU A 482 6.75 6.49 5.41
N ALA A 483 6.26 6.15 6.60
CA ALA A 483 6.16 7.11 7.70
C ALA A 483 7.54 7.69 8.05
N ILE A 484 8.56 6.84 8.15
CA ILE A 484 9.95 7.24 8.47
C ILE A 484 10.60 7.98 7.28
N LEU A 485 10.35 7.55 6.05
CA LEU A 485 10.88 8.19 4.85
C LEU A 485 10.40 9.65 4.73
N LEU A 486 9.11 9.89 4.96
CA LEU A 486 8.48 11.18 4.67
C LEU A 486 8.53 12.16 5.84
N ALA A 487 8.41 11.70 7.09
CA ALA A 487 8.12 12.57 8.22
C ALA A 487 9.35 13.01 9.03
N ASP A 488 9.27 14.21 9.58
CA ASP A 488 10.12 14.69 10.67
C ASP A 488 9.63 14.12 12.01
N ARG A 489 8.32 13.86 12.15
CA ARG A 489 7.72 13.16 13.31
C ARG A 489 6.69 12.14 12.90
N VAL A 490 6.76 10.95 13.50
CA VAL A 490 5.75 9.91 13.38
C VAL A 490 4.87 9.94 14.62
N VAL A 491 3.62 10.34 14.44
CA VAL A 491 2.57 10.40 15.48
C VAL A 491 1.77 9.12 15.44
N MET A 492 1.88 8.33 16.50
CA MET A 492 1.23 7.03 16.62
C MET A 492 -0.06 7.14 17.43
N MET A 493 -1.18 6.76 16.82
CA MET A 493 -2.52 6.79 17.43
C MET A 493 -2.86 5.46 18.11
N THR A 494 -3.49 5.54 19.28
CA THR A 494 -4.05 4.36 19.98
C THR A 494 -5.25 3.78 19.22
N ASN A 495 -5.73 2.60 19.63
CA ASN A 495 -6.88 1.97 18.99
C ASN A 495 -8.18 2.73 19.25
N GLY A 496 -9.07 2.69 18.25
CA GLY A 496 -10.45 3.12 18.42
C GLY A 496 -11.30 2.06 19.13
N PRO A 497 -12.47 2.43 19.68
CA PRO A 497 -13.01 3.80 19.78
C PRO A 497 -12.31 4.61 20.89
N ARG A 498 -12.39 5.95 20.80
CA ARG A 498 -11.66 6.92 21.66
C ARG A 498 -10.15 6.90 21.45
N ALA A 499 -9.75 6.87 20.19
CA ALA A 499 -8.34 6.96 19.85
C ALA A 499 -7.78 8.34 20.20
N THR A 500 -6.57 8.37 20.74
CA THR A 500 -5.78 9.56 21.01
C THR A 500 -4.34 9.34 20.54
N ILE A 501 -3.47 10.33 20.75
CA ILE A 501 -2.04 10.17 20.49
C ILE A 501 -1.44 9.30 21.61
N GLY A 502 -0.88 8.15 21.23
CA GLY A 502 -0.20 7.26 22.17
C GLY A 502 1.27 7.66 22.34
N LYS A 503 1.99 7.81 21.23
CA LYS A 503 3.42 8.11 21.21
C LYS A 503 3.79 8.97 20.00
N ILE A 504 4.82 9.79 20.13
CA ILE A 504 5.40 10.57 19.02
C ILE A 504 6.89 10.25 18.97
N THR A 505 7.35 9.83 17.79
CA THR A 505 8.77 9.56 17.53
C THR A 505 9.32 10.65 16.62
N GLU A 506 10.40 11.31 17.04
CA GLU A 506 11.11 12.30 16.23
C GLU A 506 12.13 11.59 15.32
N VAL A 507 12.00 11.78 14.01
CA VAL A 507 12.84 11.13 13.01
C VAL A 507 13.97 12.06 12.60
N ASN A 508 15.08 11.97 13.33
CA ASN A 508 16.27 12.81 13.15
C ASN A 508 17.20 12.30 12.03
N LEU A 509 16.63 11.99 10.87
CA LEU A 509 17.37 11.55 9.68
C LEU A 509 17.59 12.71 8.72
N PRO A 510 18.78 12.87 8.11
CA PRO A 510 19.08 13.98 7.22
C PRO A 510 18.15 14.00 5.99
N ARG A 511 17.86 15.19 5.45
CA ARG A 511 17.10 15.37 4.20
C ARG A 511 18.01 15.95 3.10
N PRO A 512 17.79 15.65 1.81
CA PRO A 512 16.77 14.76 1.25
C PRO A 512 17.02 13.29 1.60
N ARG A 513 15.96 12.51 1.72
CA ARG A 513 16.02 11.07 2.00
C ARG A 513 15.66 10.32 0.72
N SER A 514 16.51 9.39 0.30
CA SER A 514 16.13 8.35 -0.64
C SER A 514 15.90 7.05 0.13
N ARG A 515 15.14 6.11 -0.44
CA ARG A 515 14.90 4.82 0.21
C ARG A 515 16.18 3.99 0.31
N LYS A 516 17.10 4.13 -0.64
CA LYS A 516 18.42 3.49 -0.63
C LYS A 516 19.28 4.01 0.53
N ASP A 517 19.34 5.32 0.72
CA ASP A 517 20.12 5.94 1.80
C ASP A 517 19.51 5.63 3.18
N LEU A 518 18.17 5.60 3.25
CA LEU A 518 17.44 5.31 4.47
C LEU A 518 17.77 3.92 5.02
N GLN A 519 17.76 2.89 4.16
CA GLN A 519 18.03 1.51 4.60
C GLN A 519 19.46 1.30 5.09
N ASN A 520 20.41 2.09 4.57
CA ASN A 520 21.81 2.02 4.99
C ASN A 520 22.11 2.88 6.23
N HIS A 521 21.17 3.72 6.68
CA HIS A 521 21.37 4.56 7.85
C HIS A 521 21.27 3.76 9.14
N ALA A 522 22.20 3.99 10.08
CA ALA A 522 22.28 3.22 11.34
C ALA A 522 20.97 3.29 12.15
N ASP A 523 20.40 4.49 12.29
CA ASP A 523 19.20 4.71 13.12
C ASP A 523 17.88 4.26 12.47
N TYR A 524 17.87 3.93 11.19
CA TYR A 524 16.61 3.60 10.49
C TYR A 524 15.91 2.38 11.10
N TYR A 525 16.67 1.32 11.37
CA TYR A 525 16.12 0.10 11.98
C TYR A 525 15.63 0.34 13.41
N HIS A 526 16.23 1.29 14.13
CA HIS A 526 15.78 1.68 15.46
C HIS A 526 14.39 2.34 15.40
N TYR A 527 14.21 3.35 14.54
CA TYR A 527 12.89 3.98 14.35
C TYR A 527 11.84 2.98 13.86
N ARG A 528 12.22 2.06 12.96
CA ARG A 528 11.32 1.02 12.45
C ARG A 528 10.87 0.08 13.56
N ALA A 529 11.79 -0.38 14.40
CA ALA A 529 11.49 -1.23 15.54
C ALA A 529 10.54 -0.53 16.52
N GLU A 530 10.81 0.73 16.87
CA GLU A 530 9.99 1.52 17.79
C GLU A 530 8.54 1.67 17.31
N VAL A 531 8.34 1.96 16.02
CA VAL A 531 7.00 2.09 15.45
C VAL A 531 6.27 0.75 15.40
N LEU A 532 6.97 -0.34 15.03
CA LEU A 532 6.39 -1.68 15.00
C LEU A 532 6.03 -2.19 16.40
N GLU A 533 6.87 -1.93 17.39
CA GLU A 533 6.62 -2.29 18.79
C GLU A 533 5.36 -1.61 19.31
N PHE A 534 5.20 -0.30 19.07
CA PHE A 534 3.97 0.40 19.43
C PHE A 534 2.74 -0.21 18.74
N LEU A 535 2.83 -0.51 17.44
CA LEU A 535 1.70 -1.12 16.73
C LEU A 535 1.35 -2.51 17.31
N ALA A 536 2.35 -3.31 17.68
CA ALA A 536 2.13 -4.61 18.30
C ALA A 536 1.54 -4.51 19.72
N GLU A 537 2.01 -3.56 20.55
CA GLU A 537 1.50 -3.37 21.93
C GLU A 537 0.00 -3.06 21.97
N TYR A 538 -0.48 -2.30 20.98
CA TYR A 538 -1.87 -1.90 20.90
C TYR A 538 -2.75 -2.91 20.14
N GLU A 539 -2.20 -4.01 19.62
CA GLU A 539 -2.94 -5.02 18.83
C GLU A 539 -4.10 -5.67 19.60
N HIS A 540 -3.88 -5.99 20.87
CA HIS A 540 -4.86 -6.69 21.71
C HIS A 540 -5.70 -5.77 22.58
N GLY A 541 -5.77 -4.47 22.26
CA GLY A 541 -6.64 -3.53 22.95
C GLY A 541 -6.20 -3.28 24.41
N ALA A 542 -4.90 -3.18 24.66
CA ALA A 542 -4.41 -2.86 25.99
C ALA A 542 -4.85 -1.45 26.40
N LYS A 543 -5.65 -1.39 27.47
CA LYS A 543 -5.80 -0.17 28.28
C LYS A 543 -4.39 0.28 28.70
N LYS A 544 -4.17 1.59 28.68
CA LYS A 544 -3.01 2.28 29.27
C LYS A 544 -2.54 1.49 30.50
N LYS A 545 -1.29 0.99 30.51
CA LYS A 545 -0.65 0.64 31.77
C LYS A 545 -0.63 1.94 32.56
N ASP A 546 -1.50 2.06 33.55
CA ASP A 546 -1.38 3.11 34.55
C ASP A 546 0.02 2.94 35.15
N ALA A 547 0.86 3.95 34.94
CA ALA A 547 2.18 4.00 35.54
C ALA A 547 2.00 3.98 37.06
N ALA A 548 2.60 2.98 37.70
CA ALA A 548 2.66 2.84 39.15
C ALA A 548 3.45 3.98 39.80
#